data_AF-A0A7R9CLK3-F1
#
_entry.id   AF-A0A7R9CLK3-F1
#
_cell.length_a   1.000
_cell.length_b   1.000
_cell.length_c   1.000
_cell.angle_alpha   90.00
_cell.angle_beta   90.00
_cell.angle_gamma   90.00
#
_symmetry.space_group_name_H-M   'P 1'
#
loop_
_entity.id
_entity.type
_entity.pdbx_description
1 polymer ?
#
loop_
_entity_poly.entity_id
_entity_poly.type
_entity_poly.pdbx_seq_one_letter_code
_entity_poly.pdbx_strand_id
1 'polypeptide(L)'
;MVTLHTNHGDIVIKTFDDKAPETVKNFLDYCREGFYNNTIFHRVINGFMIQGGGFEPGMHQKETKEAIKNEANNGLKNTRGTLAMARTQAPHSATAQFFINVADNDFLNFSGESLQGWGYCVFAEVVEGMDVVEKIKGVSTGRSGMHQDVPKEDVIITSVTGEARTADALYILGDLFEAWIGDDDPNPLHREVAAAIHALVKTGVPCYFIHGNRDFLIGKRFARESGMILLPEEKVLDLYGRHVLIMHGDTLCTDDTGYLAFRAKVHTPWIQTLFLALPLFIRKRIAAKMRANSKAANSSKSMTIMDVNPLAVVNMMEKHAVQWLIHGHTHRPDVHALIANGKPAHRVVLGAWHHEGSMVKVTPEGVDLIAFPF
;
A
#
# COMPACT_ATOMS: atom_id res chain seq x y z
N MET A 1 3.42 -0.89 -5.70
CA MET A 1 4.31 -1.76 -6.51
C MET A 1 4.63 -3.06 -5.77
N VAL A 2 5.11 -4.07 -6.49
CA VAL A 2 5.56 -5.36 -5.93
C VAL A 2 6.97 -5.67 -6.42
N THR A 3 7.84 -6.18 -5.56
CA THR A 3 9.19 -6.62 -5.92
C THR A 3 9.31 -8.13 -5.80
N LEU A 4 9.67 -8.79 -6.89
CA LEU A 4 10.08 -10.19 -6.90
C LEU A 4 11.59 -10.25 -6.64
N HIS A 5 11.98 -10.72 -5.45
CA HIS A 5 13.38 -10.99 -5.16
C HIS A 5 13.74 -12.35 -5.75
N THR A 6 14.78 -12.40 -6.57
CA THR A 6 15.24 -13.64 -7.19
C THR A 6 16.71 -13.90 -6.90
N ASN A 7 17.17 -15.14 -7.09
CA ASN A 7 18.59 -15.47 -7.06
C ASN A 7 19.41 -14.85 -8.23
N HIS A 8 18.76 -14.09 -9.12
CA HIS A 8 19.38 -13.35 -10.22
C HIS A 8 19.32 -11.82 -10.04
N GLY A 9 18.67 -11.34 -8.97
CA GLY A 9 18.41 -9.93 -8.68
C GLY A 9 16.93 -9.62 -8.50
N ASP A 10 16.61 -8.35 -8.30
CA ASP A 10 15.24 -7.90 -8.04
C ASP A 10 14.52 -7.51 -9.34
N ILE A 11 13.23 -7.83 -9.43
CA ILE A 11 12.34 -7.40 -10.51
C ILE A 11 11.18 -6.64 -9.86
N VAL A 12 11.10 -5.33 -10.12
CA VAL A 12 10.02 -4.49 -9.59
C VAL A 12 8.92 -4.39 -10.64
N ILE A 13 7.70 -4.72 -10.22
CA ILE A 13 6.52 -4.70 -11.07
C ILE A 13 5.49 -3.69 -10.57
N LYS A 14 4.84 -3.04 -11.54
CA LYS A 14 3.68 -2.18 -11.34
C LYS A 14 2.45 -2.89 -11.89
N THR A 15 1.41 -3.02 -11.07
CA THR A 15 0.14 -3.64 -11.43
C THR A 15 -0.79 -2.67 -12.16
N PHE A 16 -1.72 -3.22 -12.95
CA PHE A 16 -2.75 -2.51 -13.71
C PHE A 16 -4.13 -2.77 -13.10
N ASP A 17 -4.31 -2.38 -11.85
CA ASP A 17 -5.48 -2.73 -11.04
C ASP A 17 -6.78 -2.11 -11.60
N ASP A 18 -6.69 -0.97 -12.31
CA ASP A 18 -7.82 -0.33 -13.00
C ASP A 18 -8.26 -1.10 -14.25
N LYS A 19 -7.34 -1.86 -14.86
CA LYS A 19 -7.58 -2.64 -16.08
C LYS A 19 -7.90 -4.11 -15.79
N ALA A 20 -7.33 -4.68 -14.73
CA ALA A 20 -7.44 -6.09 -14.40
C ALA A 20 -7.66 -6.30 -12.87
N PRO A 21 -8.70 -5.70 -12.28
CA PRO A 21 -8.90 -5.69 -10.83
C PRO A 21 -8.95 -7.08 -10.20
N GLU A 22 -9.66 -8.03 -10.82
CA GLU A 22 -9.79 -9.39 -10.27
C GLU A 22 -8.46 -10.16 -10.35
N THR A 23 -7.74 -9.97 -11.46
CA THR A 23 -6.45 -10.59 -11.70
C THR A 23 -5.37 -10.06 -10.76
N VAL A 24 -5.29 -8.73 -10.63
CA VAL A 24 -4.34 -8.09 -9.73
C VAL A 24 -4.65 -8.45 -8.29
N LYS A 25 -5.91 -8.37 -7.86
CA LYS A 25 -6.32 -8.79 -6.51
C LYS A 25 -5.87 -10.23 -6.22
N ASN A 26 -6.11 -11.16 -7.13
CA ASN A 26 -5.69 -12.54 -6.99
C ASN A 26 -4.16 -12.67 -6.87
N PHE A 27 -3.38 -11.99 -7.71
CA PHE A 27 -1.93 -11.99 -7.63
C PHE A 27 -1.43 -11.43 -6.30
N LEU A 28 -1.98 -10.30 -5.84
CA LEU A 28 -1.61 -9.65 -4.58
C LEU A 28 -2.03 -10.48 -3.35
N ASP A 29 -3.15 -11.19 -3.41
CA ASP A 29 -3.56 -12.13 -2.37
C ASP A 29 -2.49 -13.23 -2.19
N TYR A 30 -2.00 -13.84 -3.28
CA TYR A 30 -0.89 -14.81 -3.21
C TYR A 30 0.42 -14.18 -2.70
N CYS A 31 0.73 -12.94 -3.09
CA CYS A 31 1.90 -12.23 -2.56
C CYS A 31 1.81 -12.05 -1.05
N ARG A 32 0.65 -11.59 -0.53
CA ARG A 32 0.41 -11.34 0.89
C ARG A 32 0.49 -12.62 1.73
N GLU A 33 0.05 -13.74 1.17
CA GLU A 33 0.13 -15.06 1.80
C GLU A 33 1.53 -15.69 1.73
N GLY A 34 2.49 -15.03 1.07
CA GLY A 34 3.85 -15.54 0.88
C GLY A 34 3.92 -16.75 -0.04
N PHE A 35 2.88 -16.98 -0.86
CA PHE A 35 2.77 -18.15 -1.74
C PHE A 35 3.93 -18.28 -2.70
N TYR A 36 4.37 -17.15 -3.27
CA TYR A 36 5.47 -17.09 -4.23
C TYR A 36 6.86 -17.24 -3.61
N ASN A 37 6.98 -17.23 -2.27
CA ASN A 37 8.27 -17.46 -1.62
C ASN A 37 8.76 -18.87 -1.94
N ASN A 38 10.03 -18.97 -2.34
CA ASN A 38 10.67 -20.20 -2.77
C ASN A 38 9.97 -20.90 -3.95
N THR A 39 9.31 -20.14 -4.82
CA THR A 39 8.83 -20.65 -6.11
C THR A 39 9.86 -20.46 -7.21
N ILE A 40 9.74 -21.20 -8.31
CA ILE A 40 10.67 -21.14 -9.44
C ILE A 40 10.02 -20.60 -10.72
N PHE A 41 10.85 -19.98 -11.57
CA PHE A 41 10.56 -19.86 -12.99
C PHE A 41 10.80 -21.23 -13.64
N HIS A 42 9.75 -22.04 -13.73
CA HIS A 42 9.81 -23.43 -14.16
C HIS A 42 9.79 -23.59 -15.69
N ARG A 43 9.65 -22.50 -16.45
CA ARG A 43 9.67 -22.52 -17.92
C ARG A 43 10.23 -21.21 -18.48
N VAL A 44 11.30 -21.28 -19.24
CA VAL A 44 12.02 -20.11 -19.80
C VAL A 44 12.24 -20.32 -21.29
N ILE A 45 11.63 -19.48 -22.13
CA ILE A 45 11.76 -19.56 -23.58
C ILE A 45 12.30 -18.24 -24.12
N ASN A 46 13.56 -18.26 -24.59
CA ASN A 46 14.20 -17.09 -25.18
C ASN A 46 13.41 -16.61 -26.41
N GLY A 47 13.10 -15.31 -26.45
CA GLY A 47 12.30 -14.69 -27.51
C GLY A 47 10.78 -14.88 -27.33
N PHE A 48 10.32 -15.45 -26.22
CA PHE A 48 8.90 -15.60 -25.92
C PHE A 48 8.56 -15.08 -24.52
N MET A 49 8.79 -15.87 -23.47
CA MET A 49 8.42 -15.50 -22.09
C MET A 49 9.20 -16.31 -21.04
N ILE A 50 9.18 -15.83 -19.80
CA ILE A 50 9.62 -16.57 -18.61
C ILE A 50 8.42 -16.76 -17.66
N GLN A 51 8.08 -18.02 -17.34
CA GLN A 51 6.90 -18.39 -16.57
C GLN A 51 7.28 -18.97 -15.22
N GLY A 52 6.57 -18.54 -14.17
CA GLY A 52 6.87 -18.91 -12.79
C GLY A 52 5.65 -18.90 -11.87
N GLY A 53 5.92 -18.95 -10.57
CA GLY A 53 4.92 -18.74 -9.51
C GLY A 53 4.03 -19.94 -9.17
N GLY A 54 4.19 -21.11 -9.80
CA GLY A 54 3.34 -22.28 -9.54
C GLY A 54 4.05 -23.52 -8.98
N PHE A 55 5.38 -23.52 -8.94
CA PHE A 55 6.19 -24.68 -8.59
C PHE A 55 7.30 -24.28 -7.62
N GLU A 56 7.65 -25.17 -6.71
CA GLU A 56 8.85 -25.13 -5.88
C GLU A 56 10.01 -25.86 -6.59
N PRO A 57 11.27 -25.66 -6.15
CA PRO A 57 12.41 -26.46 -6.61
C PRO A 57 12.09 -27.95 -6.71
N GLY A 58 12.54 -28.61 -7.77
CA GLY A 58 12.20 -30.01 -8.05
C GLY A 58 10.86 -30.23 -8.78
N MET A 59 10.25 -29.17 -9.33
CA MET A 59 8.96 -29.23 -10.06
C MET A 59 7.79 -29.71 -9.20
N HIS A 60 7.82 -29.40 -7.90
CA HIS A 60 6.69 -29.65 -7.01
C HIS A 60 5.64 -28.56 -7.17
N GLN A 61 4.48 -28.90 -7.75
CA GLN A 61 3.40 -27.94 -7.94
C GLN A 61 2.75 -27.58 -6.61
N LYS A 62 2.59 -26.28 -6.34
CA LYS A 62 1.90 -25.79 -5.15
C LYS A 62 0.39 -25.84 -5.34
N GLU A 63 -0.33 -26.10 -4.25
CA GLU A 63 -1.80 -26.05 -4.24
C GLU A 63 -2.29 -24.60 -4.40
N THR A 64 -3.23 -24.37 -5.32
CA THR A 64 -3.73 -23.04 -5.63
C THR A 64 -5.19 -22.88 -5.22
N LYS A 65 -5.63 -21.62 -5.06
CA LYS A 65 -7.03 -21.23 -4.94
C LYS A 65 -7.80 -21.52 -6.24
N GLU A 66 -9.11 -21.24 -6.20
CA GLU A 66 -10.00 -21.33 -7.36
C GLU A 66 -9.54 -20.44 -8.52
N ALA A 67 -9.93 -20.84 -9.73
CA ALA A 67 -9.61 -20.08 -10.93
C ALA A 67 -10.42 -18.78 -11.02
N ILE A 68 -9.78 -17.75 -11.57
CA ILE A 68 -10.39 -16.43 -11.76
C ILE A 68 -10.90 -16.23 -13.19
N LYS A 69 -11.83 -15.28 -13.34
CA LYS A 69 -12.27 -14.83 -14.65
C LYS A 69 -11.13 -14.10 -15.36
N ASN A 70 -10.74 -14.60 -16.51
CA ASN A 70 -9.74 -13.95 -17.38
C ASN A 70 -10.23 -12.60 -17.95
N GLU A 71 -9.51 -11.53 -17.59
CA GLU A 71 -9.76 -10.13 -17.97
C GLU A 71 -8.94 -9.65 -19.19
N ALA A 72 -8.52 -10.55 -20.09
CA ALA A 72 -7.72 -10.20 -21.28
C ALA A 72 -8.38 -9.20 -22.24
N ASN A 73 -9.70 -8.98 -22.14
CA ASN A 73 -10.43 -7.97 -22.91
C ASN A 73 -10.24 -6.54 -22.38
N ASN A 74 -9.29 -6.31 -21.47
CA ASN A 74 -8.98 -5.01 -20.86
C ASN A 74 -8.22 -4.01 -21.76
N GLY A 75 -7.84 -4.42 -22.98
CA GLY A 75 -7.15 -3.58 -23.96
C GLY A 75 -5.63 -3.49 -23.79
N LEU A 76 -5.06 -4.15 -22.78
CA LEU A 76 -3.61 -4.27 -22.61
C LEU A 76 -3.04 -5.33 -23.57
N LYS A 77 -1.79 -5.14 -24.00
CA LYS A 77 -1.10 -6.02 -24.96
C LYS A 77 0.03 -6.78 -24.29
N ASN A 78 0.26 -8.02 -24.72
CA ASN A 78 1.36 -8.88 -24.30
C ASN A 78 2.69 -8.45 -24.97
N THR A 79 3.13 -7.22 -24.71
CA THR A 79 4.39 -6.67 -25.22
C THR A 79 5.54 -6.94 -24.26
N ARG A 80 6.78 -6.80 -24.74
CA ARG A 80 7.99 -6.98 -23.91
C ARG A 80 7.90 -6.18 -22.60
N GLY A 81 8.23 -6.82 -21.48
CA GLY A 81 8.20 -6.23 -20.14
C GLY A 81 6.85 -6.35 -19.43
N THR A 82 5.78 -6.78 -20.11
CA THR A 82 4.47 -7.00 -19.46
C THR A 82 4.38 -8.37 -18.79
N LEU A 83 3.56 -8.47 -17.76
CA LEU A 83 3.20 -9.70 -17.07
C LEU A 83 1.77 -10.10 -17.39
N ALA A 84 1.56 -11.37 -17.67
CA ALA A 84 0.25 -11.94 -17.89
C ALA A 84 0.04 -13.23 -17.09
N MET A 85 -1.22 -13.51 -16.74
CA MET A 85 -1.57 -14.74 -16.03
C MET A 85 -1.51 -15.95 -16.95
N ALA A 86 -0.80 -16.99 -16.52
CA ALA A 86 -0.80 -18.26 -17.21
C ALA A 86 -2.14 -18.99 -16.98
N ARG A 87 -2.61 -19.68 -18.02
CA ARG A 87 -3.85 -20.45 -18.00
C ARG A 87 -3.69 -21.74 -18.79
N THR A 88 -4.62 -22.66 -18.58
CA THR A 88 -4.81 -23.82 -19.45
C THR A 88 -5.53 -23.39 -20.74
N GLN A 89 -5.91 -24.36 -21.58
CA GLN A 89 -6.75 -24.10 -22.75
C GLN A 89 -8.10 -23.47 -22.39
N ALA A 90 -8.64 -23.75 -21.20
CA ALA A 90 -9.85 -23.09 -20.71
C ALA A 90 -9.57 -21.61 -20.42
N PRO A 91 -10.32 -20.66 -21.03
CA PRO A 91 -10.03 -19.23 -20.90
C PRO A 91 -9.97 -18.71 -19.46
N HIS A 92 -10.87 -19.17 -18.59
CA HIS A 92 -11.01 -18.74 -17.19
C HIS A 92 -10.41 -19.78 -16.22
N SER A 93 -9.17 -20.21 -16.48
CA SER A 93 -8.49 -21.24 -15.67
C SER A 93 -7.21 -20.75 -14.98
N ALA A 94 -6.93 -19.44 -15.05
CA ALA A 94 -5.79 -18.86 -14.37
C ALA A 94 -5.96 -18.95 -12.86
N THR A 95 -4.90 -19.35 -12.15
CA THR A 95 -4.84 -19.38 -10.69
C THR A 95 -3.67 -18.54 -10.18
N ALA A 96 -2.49 -19.12 -9.93
CA ALA A 96 -1.33 -18.43 -9.35
C ALA A 96 -0.17 -18.20 -10.32
N GLN A 97 -0.12 -18.93 -11.44
CA GLN A 97 1.01 -18.85 -12.37
C GLN A 97 0.93 -17.60 -13.24
N PHE A 98 2.09 -16.96 -13.47
CA PHE A 98 2.24 -15.82 -14.35
C PHE A 98 3.46 -16.00 -15.26
N PHE A 99 3.54 -15.22 -16.32
CA PHE A 99 4.75 -15.09 -17.13
C PHE A 99 5.08 -13.63 -17.42
N ILE A 100 6.37 -13.35 -17.58
CA ILE A 100 6.91 -12.07 -18.05
C ILE A 100 7.24 -12.21 -19.53
N ASN A 101 6.68 -11.34 -20.37
CA ASN A 101 6.96 -11.27 -21.79
C ASN A 101 8.38 -10.72 -22.03
N VAL A 102 9.22 -11.46 -22.75
CA VAL A 102 10.57 -11.01 -23.14
C VAL A 102 10.66 -10.59 -24.61
N ALA A 103 9.54 -10.68 -25.33
CA ALA A 103 9.31 -10.23 -26.69
C ALA A 103 7.85 -9.78 -26.84
N ASP A 104 7.50 -9.17 -27.98
CA ASP A 104 6.12 -8.82 -28.29
C ASP A 104 5.36 -10.05 -28.79
N ASN A 105 4.36 -10.47 -28.02
CA ASN A 105 3.61 -11.71 -28.23
C ASN A 105 2.16 -11.41 -28.62
N ASP A 106 1.97 -10.70 -29.74
CA ASP A 106 0.65 -10.21 -30.17
C ASP A 106 -0.40 -11.32 -30.35
N PHE A 107 0.04 -12.54 -30.65
CA PHE A 107 -0.81 -13.73 -30.76
C PHE A 107 -1.44 -14.18 -29.43
N LEU A 108 -0.96 -13.65 -28.29
CA LEU A 108 -1.56 -13.85 -26.97
C LEU A 108 -2.61 -12.79 -26.61
N ASN A 109 -2.74 -11.74 -27.42
CA ASN A 109 -3.70 -10.66 -27.16
C ASN A 109 -5.15 -11.13 -27.37
N PHE A 110 -6.07 -10.50 -26.67
CA PHE A 110 -7.49 -10.70 -26.89
C PHE A 110 -7.88 -10.28 -28.31
N SER A 111 -8.59 -11.16 -29.01
CA SER A 111 -9.15 -10.93 -30.35
C SER A 111 -10.65 -11.24 -30.43
N GLY A 112 -11.24 -11.83 -29.39
CA GLY A 112 -12.68 -12.08 -29.28
C GLY A 112 -13.03 -13.13 -28.22
N GLU A 113 -14.31 -13.19 -27.84
CA GLU A 113 -14.83 -14.12 -26.83
C GLU A 113 -15.00 -15.55 -27.38
N SER A 114 -13.89 -16.16 -27.80
CA SER A 114 -13.81 -17.55 -28.26
C SER A 114 -12.66 -18.28 -27.57
N LEU A 115 -12.68 -19.62 -27.59
CA LEU A 115 -11.62 -20.44 -26.97
C LEU A 115 -10.21 -20.06 -27.47
N GLN A 116 -10.08 -19.74 -28.76
CA GLN A 116 -8.83 -19.32 -29.38
C GLN A 116 -8.57 -17.82 -29.23
N GLY A 117 -9.62 -17.00 -29.25
CA GLY A 117 -9.52 -15.54 -29.26
C GLY A 117 -9.38 -14.88 -27.88
N TRP A 118 -9.62 -15.61 -26.78
CA TRP A 118 -9.66 -14.99 -25.45
C TRP A 118 -8.31 -14.42 -25.00
N GLY A 119 -7.19 -14.97 -25.48
CA GLY A 119 -5.86 -14.46 -25.12
C GLY A 119 -5.46 -14.67 -23.65
N TYR A 120 -4.53 -13.86 -23.18
CA TYR A 120 -3.94 -13.90 -21.82
C TYR A 120 -3.99 -12.51 -21.19
N CYS A 121 -4.53 -12.45 -19.96
CA CYS A 121 -4.73 -11.19 -19.23
C CYS A 121 -3.40 -10.61 -18.79
N VAL A 122 -3.00 -9.50 -19.41
CA VAL A 122 -1.93 -8.65 -18.91
C VAL A 122 -2.44 -7.88 -17.71
N PHE A 123 -1.71 -7.94 -16.60
CA PHE A 123 -2.12 -7.36 -15.32
C PHE A 123 -1.01 -6.56 -14.63
N ALA A 124 0.23 -6.60 -15.13
CA ALA A 124 1.33 -5.81 -14.60
C ALA A 124 2.41 -5.55 -15.68
N GLU A 125 3.36 -4.67 -15.37
CA GLU A 125 4.57 -4.42 -16.14
C GLU A 125 5.80 -4.36 -15.23
N VAL A 126 6.96 -4.74 -15.77
CA VAL A 126 8.25 -4.54 -15.11
C VAL A 126 8.64 -3.07 -15.24
N VAL A 127 8.82 -2.40 -14.10
CA VAL A 127 9.26 -1.00 -14.04
C VAL A 127 10.74 -0.87 -13.69
N GLU A 128 11.31 -1.84 -12.98
CA GLU A 128 12.76 -1.94 -12.71
C GLU A 128 13.20 -3.42 -12.74
N GLY A 129 14.47 -3.67 -13.08
CA GLY A 129 15.01 -5.03 -13.14
C GLY A 129 14.76 -5.77 -14.47
N MET A 130 14.52 -5.05 -15.56
CA MET A 130 14.46 -5.69 -16.89
C MET A 130 15.79 -6.35 -17.29
N ASP A 131 16.94 -5.87 -16.81
CA ASP A 131 18.23 -6.54 -17.02
C ASP A 131 18.28 -7.91 -16.29
N VAL A 132 17.61 -8.05 -15.15
CA VAL A 132 17.46 -9.32 -14.42
C VAL A 132 16.58 -10.28 -15.22
N VAL A 133 15.46 -9.80 -15.77
CA VAL A 133 14.61 -10.58 -16.68
C VAL A 133 15.40 -11.07 -17.90
N GLU A 134 16.25 -10.21 -18.50
CA GLU A 134 17.10 -10.58 -19.63
C GLU A 134 18.18 -11.61 -19.26
N LYS A 135 18.75 -11.55 -18.03
CA LYS A 135 19.65 -12.58 -17.51
C LYS A 135 18.94 -13.92 -17.37
N ILE A 136 17.75 -13.93 -16.76
CA ILE A 136 16.93 -15.15 -16.60
C ILE A 136 16.56 -15.74 -17.95
N LYS A 137 16.17 -14.91 -18.92
CA LYS A 137 15.88 -15.33 -20.30
C LYS A 137 17.04 -16.10 -20.95
N GLY A 138 18.27 -15.77 -20.59
CA GLY A 138 19.50 -16.36 -21.14
C GLY A 138 19.96 -17.66 -20.48
N VAL A 139 19.28 -18.16 -19.44
CA VAL A 139 19.70 -19.39 -18.75
C VAL A 139 19.56 -20.62 -19.63
N SER A 140 20.40 -21.62 -19.39
CA SER A 140 20.29 -22.91 -20.09
C SER A 140 19.06 -23.67 -19.63
N THR A 141 18.26 -24.16 -20.56
CA THR A 141 17.05 -24.94 -20.28
C THR A 141 17.15 -26.39 -20.77
N GLY A 142 16.24 -27.23 -20.29
CA GLY A 142 16.14 -28.65 -20.61
C GLY A 142 14.74 -29.20 -20.32
N ARG A 143 14.67 -30.51 -20.05
CA ARG A 143 13.42 -31.20 -19.71
C ARG A 143 13.46 -31.68 -18.26
N SER A 144 12.30 -31.62 -17.60
CA SER A 144 12.07 -32.27 -16.30
C SER A 144 10.73 -33.00 -16.35
N GLY A 145 10.78 -34.34 -16.40
CA GLY A 145 9.59 -35.16 -16.65
C GLY A 145 8.86 -34.77 -17.95
N MET A 146 7.60 -34.38 -17.83
CA MET A 146 6.77 -33.93 -18.96
C MET A 146 7.01 -32.46 -19.34
N HIS A 147 7.70 -31.68 -18.50
CA HIS A 147 7.94 -30.27 -18.71
C HIS A 147 9.16 -30.04 -19.61
N GLN A 148 9.02 -29.09 -20.53
CA GLN A 148 10.08 -28.61 -21.42
C GLN A 148 10.47 -27.18 -21.04
N ASP A 149 11.62 -26.73 -21.54
CA ASP A 149 12.16 -25.40 -21.32
C ASP A 149 12.39 -25.07 -19.84
N VAL A 150 12.61 -26.09 -19.01
CA VAL A 150 12.87 -25.94 -17.57
C VAL A 150 14.33 -25.49 -17.38
N PRO A 151 14.62 -24.42 -16.62
CA PRO A 151 16.00 -24.06 -16.29
C PRO A 151 16.78 -25.24 -15.71
N LYS A 152 18.03 -25.43 -16.15
CA LYS A 152 18.91 -26.48 -15.62
C LYS A 152 19.37 -26.19 -14.19
N GLU A 153 19.49 -24.91 -13.87
CA GLU A 153 19.69 -24.40 -12.52
C GLU A 153 18.43 -23.62 -12.15
N ASP A 154 17.89 -23.86 -10.96
CA ASP A 154 16.65 -23.24 -10.53
C ASP A 154 16.78 -21.71 -10.48
N VAL A 155 15.87 -21.03 -11.17
CA VAL A 155 15.68 -19.58 -11.05
C VAL A 155 14.58 -19.38 -10.01
N ILE A 156 14.99 -19.00 -8.79
CA ILE A 156 14.14 -19.01 -7.60
C ILE A 156 13.66 -17.59 -7.32
N ILE A 157 12.35 -17.41 -7.14
CA ILE A 157 11.75 -16.26 -6.45
C ILE A 157 11.92 -16.52 -4.95
N THR A 158 12.93 -15.91 -4.34
CA THR A 158 13.27 -16.12 -2.94
C THR A 158 12.20 -15.55 -2.02
N SER A 159 11.66 -14.38 -2.37
CA SER A 159 10.56 -13.74 -1.66
C SER A 159 9.86 -12.69 -2.53
N VAL A 160 8.63 -12.34 -2.18
CA VAL A 160 7.91 -11.22 -2.78
C VAL A 160 7.61 -10.16 -1.73
N THR A 161 7.89 -8.90 -2.05
CA THR A 161 7.69 -7.77 -1.14
C THR A 161 6.82 -6.68 -1.77
N GLY A 162 6.01 -6.01 -0.96
CA GLY A 162 5.29 -4.81 -1.37
C GLY A 162 6.10 -3.55 -1.08
N GLU A 163 5.69 -2.43 -1.67
CA GLU A 163 6.39 -1.13 -1.63
C GLU A 163 6.79 -0.63 -0.23
N ALA A 164 6.00 -0.90 0.81
CA ALA A 164 6.36 -0.51 2.17
C ALA A 164 7.65 -1.19 2.68
N ARG A 165 7.99 -2.39 2.19
CA ARG A 165 9.15 -3.17 2.64
C ARG A 165 10.48 -2.66 2.09
N THR A 166 10.44 -1.81 1.05
CA THR A 166 11.64 -1.17 0.48
C THR A 166 11.86 0.24 1.01
N ALA A 167 11.00 0.73 1.91
CA ALA A 167 11.11 2.06 2.47
C ALA A 167 12.09 2.10 3.65
N ASP A 168 12.81 3.22 3.79
CA ASP A 168 13.67 3.46 4.96
C ASP A 168 12.85 3.59 6.26
N ALA A 169 11.61 4.05 6.16
CA ALA A 169 10.66 4.18 7.26
C ALA A 169 9.22 4.33 6.72
N LEU A 170 8.23 3.96 7.54
CA LEU A 170 6.82 4.21 7.29
C LEU A 170 6.25 5.15 8.35
N TYR A 171 5.64 6.27 7.96
CA TYR A 171 4.95 7.20 8.85
C TYR A 171 3.44 7.20 8.58
N ILE A 172 2.67 6.84 9.59
CA ILE A 172 1.20 6.83 9.55
C ILE A 172 0.69 8.08 10.28
N LEU A 173 0.13 9.03 9.54
CA LEU A 173 -0.25 10.36 10.05
C LEU A 173 -1.72 10.42 10.54
N GLY A 174 -2.06 9.50 11.43
CA GLY A 174 -3.38 9.42 12.10
C GLY A 174 -4.48 8.83 11.24
N ASP A 175 -5.63 8.57 11.88
CA ASP A 175 -6.83 8.01 11.26
C ASP A 175 -6.57 6.69 10.52
N LEU A 176 -5.68 5.85 11.07
CA LEU A 176 -5.46 4.47 10.63
C LEU A 176 -6.71 3.62 10.86
N PHE A 177 -7.46 3.94 11.92
CA PHE A 177 -8.73 3.28 12.22
C PHE A 177 -9.88 4.27 12.21
N GLU A 178 -11.02 3.81 11.71
CA GLU A 178 -12.29 4.56 11.72
C GLU A 178 -12.74 4.97 13.13
N ALA A 179 -12.36 4.18 14.14
CA ALA A 179 -12.53 4.54 15.54
C ALA A 179 -11.62 3.70 16.45
N TRP A 180 -11.09 4.32 17.50
CA TRP A 180 -10.40 3.61 18.58
C TRP A 180 -11.00 3.93 19.94
N ILE A 181 -11.30 2.90 20.75
CA ILE A 181 -11.89 3.07 22.08
C ILE A 181 -11.00 2.53 23.21
N GLY A 182 -9.78 2.12 22.89
CA GLY A 182 -8.80 1.57 23.83
C GLY A 182 -8.21 0.25 23.34
N ASP A 183 -6.95 0.00 23.69
CA ASP A 183 -6.17 -1.15 23.24
C ASP A 183 -6.67 -2.51 23.77
N ASP A 184 -7.63 -2.51 24.69
CA ASP A 184 -8.27 -3.71 25.22
C ASP A 184 -9.51 -4.16 24.42
N ASP A 185 -9.90 -3.44 23.35
CA ASP A 185 -10.96 -3.89 22.44
C ASP A 185 -10.52 -5.15 21.65
N PRO A 186 -11.20 -6.30 21.79
CA PRO A 186 -10.78 -7.56 21.16
C PRO A 186 -11.09 -7.66 19.66
N ASN A 187 -11.40 -6.54 19.00
CA ASN A 187 -11.73 -6.48 17.57
C ASN A 187 -10.66 -7.22 16.73
N PRO A 188 -11.03 -8.27 15.97
CA PRO A 188 -10.07 -9.03 15.16
C PRO A 188 -9.28 -8.16 14.17
N LEU A 189 -9.91 -7.13 13.60
CA LEU A 189 -9.26 -6.22 12.66
C LEU A 189 -8.05 -5.51 13.28
N HIS A 190 -8.13 -5.12 14.56
CA HIS A 190 -7.01 -4.46 15.24
C HIS A 190 -5.79 -5.40 15.29
N ARG A 191 -6.03 -6.69 15.59
CA ARG A 191 -4.97 -7.69 15.66
C ARG A 191 -4.38 -8.00 14.28
N GLU A 192 -5.21 -8.06 13.26
CA GLU A 192 -4.78 -8.26 11.87
C GLU A 192 -3.87 -7.12 11.40
N VAL A 193 -4.30 -5.87 11.60
CA VAL A 193 -3.51 -4.68 11.23
C VAL A 193 -2.22 -4.61 12.06
N ALA A 194 -2.27 -4.90 13.36
CA ALA A 194 -1.07 -4.97 14.19
C ALA A 194 -0.07 -6.00 13.66
N ALA A 195 -0.54 -7.22 13.33
CA ALA A 195 0.30 -8.27 12.80
C ALA A 195 0.94 -7.90 11.45
N ALA A 196 0.19 -7.23 10.57
CA ALA A 196 0.70 -6.76 9.28
C ALA A 196 1.80 -5.69 9.44
N ILE A 197 1.58 -4.69 10.31
CA ILE A 197 2.60 -3.67 10.63
C ILE A 197 3.82 -4.33 11.28
N HIS A 198 3.61 -5.28 12.20
CA HIS A 198 4.71 -5.97 12.87
C HIS A 198 5.53 -6.83 11.91
N ALA A 199 4.89 -7.44 10.91
CA ALA A 199 5.59 -8.16 9.85
C ALA A 199 6.49 -7.24 9.03
N LEU A 200 6.06 -6.00 8.77
CA LEU A 200 6.89 -4.97 8.12
C LEU A 200 8.05 -4.52 9.03
N VAL A 201 7.79 -4.26 10.31
CA VAL A 201 8.86 -3.90 11.26
C VAL A 201 9.93 -4.99 11.34
N LYS A 202 9.53 -6.26 11.28
CA LYS A 202 10.45 -7.40 11.25
C LYS A 202 11.35 -7.46 10.02
N THR A 203 10.99 -6.81 8.91
CA THR A 203 11.89 -6.71 7.74
C THR A 203 12.94 -5.61 7.90
N GLY A 204 12.92 -4.86 9.01
CA GLY A 204 13.85 -3.76 9.29
C GLY A 204 13.31 -2.37 9.00
N VAL A 205 12.06 -2.24 8.53
CA VAL A 205 11.43 -0.94 8.24
C VAL A 205 10.78 -0.39 9.51
N PRO A 206 11.31 0.66 10.16
CA PRO A 206 10.68 1.27 11.32
C PRO A 206 9.36 1.93 10.94
N CYS A 207 8.30 1.62 11.69
CA CYS A 207 6.97 2.19 11.52
C CYS A 207 6.67 3.18 12.64
N TYR A 208 6.16 4.36 12.28
CA TYR A 208 5.82 5.44 13.19
C TYR A 208 4.36 5.82 13.06
N PHE A 209 3.76 6.26 14.16
CA PHE A 209 2.34 6.64 14.19
C PHE A 209 2.14 7.95 14.95
N ILE A 210 1.50 8.92 14.30
CA ILE A 210 0.92 10.10 14.93
C ILE A 210 -0.58 9.85 15.09
N HIS A 211 -1.16 10.20 16.23
CA HIS A 211 -2.59 10.07 16.48
C HIS A 211 -3.43 10.96 15.54
N GLY A 212 -4.53 10.41 15.03
CA GLY A 212 -5.57 11.16 14.35
C GLY A 212 -6.76 11.48 15.25
N ASN A 213 -7.75 12.17 14.70
CA ASN A 213 -8.95 12.55 15.45
C ASN A 213 -9.90 11.37 15.73
N ARG A 214 -9.73 10.24 15.03
CA ARG A 214 -10.55 9.02 15.21
C ARG A 214 -9.91 8.00 16.14
N ASP A 215 -8.59 8.02 16.24
CA ASP A 215 -7.80 6.98 16.87
C ASP A 215 -6.79 7.49 17.90
N PHE A 216 -7.00 8.69 18.44
CA PHE A 216 -6.21 9.33 19.50
C PHE A 216 -6.07 8.55 20.82
N LEU A 217 -6.83 7.46 21.00
CA LEU A 217 -6.71 6.55 22.15
C LEU A 217 -5.77 5.36 21.90
N ILE A 218 -5.16 5.23 20.72
CA ILE A 218 -4.16 4.19 20.45
C ILE A 218 -3.03 4.32 21.47
N GLY A 219 -2.80 3.25 22.22
CA GLY A 219 -1.88 3.24 23.35
C GLY A 219 -0.62 2.43 23.10
N LYS A 220 0.18 2.34 24.18
CA LYS A 220 1.44 1.59 24.20
C LYS A 220 1.24 0.08 24.02
N ARG A 221 0.04 -0.46 24.27
CA ARG A 221 -0.20 -1.89 24.10
C ARG A 221 -0.28 -2.21 22.61
N PHE A 222 -1.12 -1.48 21.86
CA PHE A 222 -1.19 -1.65 20.41
C PHE A 222 0.16 -1.37 19.75
N ALA A 223 0.87 -0.32 20.19
CA ALA A 223 2.21 -0.03 19.69
C ALA A 223 3.23 -1.17 19.90
N ARG A 224 3.17 -1.87 21.05
CA ARG A 224 4.00 -3.08 21.27
C ARG A 224 3.56 -4.26 20.40
N GLU A 225 2.26 -4.46 20.24
CA GLU A 225 1.71 -5.56 19.42
C GLU A 225 2.04 -5.36 17.93
N SER A 226 1.99 -4.13 17.42
CA SER A 226 2.32 -3.79 16.04
C SER A 226 3.82 -3.52 15.81
N GLY A 227 4.59 -3.26 16.86
CA GLY A 227 6.00 -2.86 16.76
C GLY A 227 6.21 -1.40 16.30
N MET A 228 5.15 -0.60 16.18
CA MET A 228 5.28 0.80 15.77
C MET A 228 5.69 1.73 16.92
N ILE A 229 6.25 2.89 16.59
CA ILE A 229 6.67 3.92 17.54
C ILE A 229 5.65 5.06 17.51
N LEU A 230 5.05 5.36 18.67
CA LEU A 230 4.15 6.51 18.82
C LEU A 230 4.95 7.81 18.83
N LEU A 231 4.55 8.76 17.99
CA LEU A 231 5.14 10.09 17.87
C LEU A 231 4.25 11.16 18.54
N PRO A 232 4.81 12.33 18.92
CA PRO A 232 4.02 13.47 19.34
C PRO A 232 3.17 14.03 18.18
N GLU A 233 2.17 14.87 18.50
CA GLU A 233 1.23 15.44 17.51
C GLU A 233 1.89 16.26 16.40
N GLU A 234 3.02 16.89 16.72
CA GLU A 234 3.88 17.66 15.82
C GLU A 234 5.29 17.08 15.90
N LYS A 235 5.85 16.64 14.78
CA LYS A 235 7.22 16.11 14.73
C LYS A 235 7.96 16.65 13.51
N VAL A 236 9.10 17.30 13.76
CA VAL A 236 10.06 17.64 12.70
C VAL A 236 10.98 16.44 12.48
N LEU A 237 11.13 16.08 11.20
CA LEU A 237 12.01 15.03 10.71
C LEU A 237 13.10 15.65 9.82
N ASP A 238 14.29 15.06 9.84
CA ASP A 238 15.28 15.26 8.80
C ASP A 238 15.15 14.10 7.80
N LEU A 239 14.61 14.40 6.63
CA LEU A 239 14.42 13.45 5.53
C LEU A 239 15.38 13.81 4.40
N TYR A 240 16.54 13.14 4.38
CA TYR A 240 17.58 13.33 3.36
C TYR A 240 18.08 14.78 3.26
N GLY A 241 18.27 15.46 4.40
CA GLY A 241 18.71 16.85 4.48
C GLY A 241 17.58 17.88 4.37
N ARG A 242 16.32 17.42 4.26
CA ARG A 242 15.12 18.26 4.24
C ARG A 242 14.43 18.20 5.60
N HIS A 243 14.30 19.35 6.26
CA HIS A 243 13.48 19.45 7.47
C HIS A 243 11.99 19.48 7.11
N VAL A 244 11.27 18.44 7.51
CA VAL A 244 9.85 18.24 7.23
C VAL A 244 9.07 18.14 8.52
N LEU A 245 8.07 19.00 8.69
CA LEU A 245 7.08 18.85 9.77
C LEU A 245 6.03 17.83 9.34
N ILE A 246 5.77 16.85 10.20
CA ILE A 246 4.66 15.92 10.06
C ILE A 246 3.66 16.09 11.22
N MET A 247 2.38 15.96 10.89
CA MET A 247 1.26 16.01 11.84
C MET A 247 0.02 15.38 11.21
N HIS A 248 -1.04 15.14 12.00
CA HIS A 248 -2.31 14.67 11.43
C HIS A 248 -3.03 15.76 10.62
N GLY A 249 -3.07 17.00 11.12
CA GLY A 249 -3.56 18.18 10.40
C GLY A 249 -4.88 18.77 10.91
N ASP A 250 -5.59 18.06 11.78
CA ASP A 250 -6.86 18.52 12.39
C ASP A 250 -6.71 19.81 13.21
N THR A 251 -5.54 20.05 13.82
CA THR A 251 -5.24 21.28 14.55
C THR A 251 -5.03 22.51 13.65
N LEU A 252 -4.87 22.32 12.34
CA LEU A 252 -4.77 23.41 11.36
C LEU A 252 -6.15 23.95 10.95
N CYS A 253 -7.23 23.20 11.21
CA CYS A 253 -8.61 23.59 10.90
C CYS A 253 -9.17 24.56 11.96
N THR A 254 -8.49 25.69 12.18
CA THR A 254 -8.78 26.61 13.29
C THR A 254 -10.12 27.34 13.19
N ASP A 255 -10.73 27.32 12.01
CA ASP A 255 -12.04 27.93 11.79
C ASP A 255 -13.18 27.05 12.34
N ASP A 256 -12.94 25.74 12.55
CA ASP A 256 -13.89 24.83 13.21
C ASP A 256 -13.72 24.86 14.74
N THR A 257 -14.11 25.98 15.34
CA THR A 257 -14.03 26.21 16.80
C THR A 257 -14.79 25.15 17.61
N GLY A 258 -15.90 24.63 17.07
CA GLY A 258 -16.68 23.57 17.71
C GLY A 258 -15.92 22.25 17.76
N TYR A 259 -15.23 21.89 16.68
CA TYR A 259 -14.34 20.74 16.66
C TYR A 259 -13.16 20.93 17.61
N LEU A 260 -12.50 22.09 17.61
CA LEU A 260 -11.36 22.35 18.49
C LEU A 260 -11.74 22.28 19.98
N ALA A 261 -12.91 22.78 20.36
CA ALA A 261 -13.41 22.65 21.73
C ALA A 261 -13.67 21.18 22.11
N PHE A 262 -14.22 20.40 21.18
CA PHE A 262 -14.41 18.96 21.36
C PHE A 262 -13.05 18.24 21.50
N ARG A 263 -12.10 18.53 20.61
CA ARG A 263 -10.73 17.98 20.63
C ARG A 263 -10.07 18.26 21.97
N ALA A 264 -10.06 19.51 22.43
CA ALA A 264 -9.48 19.90 23.72
C ALA A 264 -10.06 19.07 24.88
N LYS A 265 -11.36 18.80 24.86
CA LYS A 265 -12.02 17.94 25.86
C LYS A 265 -11.54 16.49 25.78
N VAL A 266 -11.56 15.86 24.60
CA VAL A 266 -11.21 14.43 24.48
C VAL A 266 -9.71 14.15 24.58
N HIS A 267 -8.87 15.17 24.39
CA HIS A 267 -7.43 15.12 24.63
C HIS A 267 -7.03 15.44 26.09
N THR A 268 -7.99 15.76 26.96
CA THR A 268 -7.69 16.00 28.38
C THR A 268 -7.32 14.67 29.07
N PRO A 269 -6.12 14.52 29.66
CA PRO A 269 -5.62 13.21 30.13
C PRO A 269 -6.51 12.48 31.15
N TRP A 270 -7.09 13.22 32.10
CA TRP A 270 -7.99 12.61 33.10
C TRP A 270 -9.32 12.17 32.49
N ILE A 271 -9.80 12.84 31.44
CA ILE A 271 -11.00 12.44 30.69
C ILE A 271 -10.74 11.13 29.96
N GLN A 272 -9.57 11.01 29.30
CA GLN A 272 -9.17 9.76 28.65
C GLN A 272 -9.03 8.62 29.65
N THR A 273 -8.40 8.88 30.80
CA THR A 273 -8.24 7.88 31.87
C THR A 273 -9.60 7.40 32.38
N LEU A 274 -10.53 8.33 32.64
CA LEU A 274 -11.89 7.98 33.06
C LEU A 274 -12.63 7.19 31.99
N PHE A 275 -12.53 7.61 30.72
CA PHE A 275 -13.16 6.92 29.60
C PHE A 275 -12.63 5.49 29.44
N LEU A 276 -11.32 5.30 29.47
CA LEU A 276 -10.67 3.99 29.34
C LEU A 276 -10.95 3.05 30.53
N ALA A 277 -11.25 3.60 31.71
CA ALA A 277 -11.68 2.82 32.87
C ALA A 277 -13.12 2.28 32.74
N LEU A 278 -13.93 2.81 31.82
CA LEU A 278 -15.29 2.30 31.60
C LEU A 278 -15.27 0.90 30.99
N PRO A 279 -16.25 0.04 31.35
CA PRO A 279 -16.48 -1.22 30.66
C PRO A 279 -16.59 -1.02 29.14
N LEU A 280 -15.99 -1.93 28.38
CA LEU A 280 -15.87 -1.81 26.92
C LEU A 280 -17.22 -1.59 26.22
N PHE A 281 -18.28 -2.27 26.66
CA PHE A 281 -19.62 -2.09 26.09
C PHE A 281 -20.17 -0.66 26.26
N ILE A 282 -19.81 0.03 27.35
CA ILE A 282 -20.19 1.43 27.59
C ILE A 282 -19.40 2.33 26.64
N ARG A 283 -18.08 2.12 26.50
CA ARG A 283 -17.25 2.87 25.54
C ARG A 283 -17.76 2.72 24.10
N LYS A 284 -18.13 1.51 23.69
CA LYS A 284 -18.75 1.25 22.37
C LYS A 284 -20.02 2.06 22.15
N ARG A 285 -20.90 2.12 23.16
CA ARG A 285 -22.15 2.93 23.09
C ARG A 285 -21.85 4.44 23.01
N ILE A 286 -20.90 4.93 23.80
CA ILE A 286 -20.48 6.34 23.77
C ILE A 286 -19.91 6.70 22.40
N ALA A 287 -18.96 5.91 21.89
CA ALA A 287 -18.34 6.14 20.59
C ALA A 287 -19.36 6.11 19.44
N ALA A 288 -20.30 5.15 19.45
CA ALA A 288 -21.37 5.08 18.46
C ALA A 288 -22.26 6.35 18.48
N LYS A 289 -22.64 6.83 19.66
CA LYS A 289 -23.44 8.06 19.81
C LYS A 289 -22.66 9.30 19.35
N MET A 290 -21.38 9.40 19.74
CA MET A 290 -20.52 10.51 19.34
C MET A 290 -20.36 10.59 17.82
N ARG A 291 -20.15 9.45 17.16
CA ARG A 291 -20.07 9.38 15.70
C ARG A 291 -21.39 9.78 15.02
N ALA A 292 -22.53 9.29 15.51
CA ALA A 292 -23.83 9.67 14.97
C ALA A 292 -24.06 11.19 15.04
N ASN A 293 -23.73 11.79 16.19
CA ASN A 293 -23.84 13.23 16.39
C ASN A 293 -22.87 14.03 15.50
N SER A 294 -21.62 13.58 15.37
CA SER A 294 -20.61 14.23 14.50
C SER A 294 -21.02 14.18 13.04
N LYS A 295 -21.54 13.03 12.56
CA LYS A 295 -22.04 12.89 11.19
C LYS A 295 -23.20 13.87 10.91
N ALA A 296 -24.13 14.01 11.86
CA ALA A 296 -25.22 14.98 11.75
C ALA A 296 -24.71 16.43 11.76
N ALA A 297 -23.79 16.79 12.66
CA ALA A 297 -23.23 18.14 12.73
C ALA A 297 -22.42 18.52 11.48
N ASN A 298 -21.64 17.58 10.93
CA ASN A 298 -20.82 17.83 9.74
C ASN A 298 -21.66 17.98 8.46
N SER A 299 -22.86 17.40 8.39
CA SER A 299 -23.76 17.60 7.23
C SER A 299 -24.26 19.03 7.04
N SER A 300 -24.19 19.87 8.09
CA SER A 300 -24.60 21.28 8.05
C SER A 300 -23.44 22.27 7.94
N LYS A 301 -22.18 21.82 7.99
CA LYS A 301 -21.01 22.71 7.93
C LYS A 301 -20.60 22.98 6.49
N SER A 302 -20.17 24.20 6.19
CA SER A 302 -19.60 24.51 4.89
C SER A 302 -18.25 23.81 4.71
N MET A 303 -17.96 23.37 3.48
CA MET A 303 -16.69 22.73 3.15
C MET A 303 -15.47 23.62 3.37
N THR A 304 -15.65 24.95 3.44
CA THR A 304 -14.58 25.92 3.69
C THR A 304 -14.15 25.95 5.16
N ILE A 305 -15.07 25.77 6.10
CA ILE A 305 -14.77 25.77 7.55
C ILE A 305 -14.02 24.49 7.96
N MET A 306 -14.21 23.40 7.22
CA MET A 306 -13.59 22.10 7.50
C MET A 306 -12.21 21.91 6.86
N ASP A 307 -11.75 22.86 6.04
CA ASP A 307 -10.39 22.84 5.50
C ASP A 307 -9.42 23.52 6.47
N VAL A 308 -8.13 23.41 6.20
CA VAL A 308 -7.11 24.11 6.99
C VAL A 308 -7.26 25.61 6.86
N ASN A 309 -6.93 26.34 7.93
CA ASN A 309 -6.76 27.77 7.88
C ASN A 309 -5.36 28.11 7.31
N PRO A 310 -5.24 28.88 6.22
CA PRO A 310 -3.95 29.17 5.60
C PRO A 310 -2.94 29.88 6.53
N LEU A 311 -3.42 30.74 7.43
CA LEU A 311 -2.57 31.41 8.40
C LEU A 311 -2.07 30.44 9.48
N ALA A 312 -2.91 29.48 9.90
CA ALA A 312 -2.49 28.43 10.83
C ALA A 312 -1.37 27.56 10.25
N VAL A 313 -1.44 27.26 8.94
CA VAL A 313 -0.37 26.55 8.21
C VAL A 313 0.94 27.34 8.29
N VAL A 314 0.94 28.62 7.88
CA VAL A 314 2.15 29.45 7.89
C VAL A 314 2.72 29.55 9.30
N ASN A 315 1.90 29.90 10.30
CA ASN A 315 2.32 30.00 11.68
C ASN A 315 2.94 28.70 12.20
N MET A 316 2.38 27.55 11.83
CA MET A 316 2.90 26.25 12.24
C MET A 316 4.26 25.95 11.60
N MET A 317 4.42 26.23 10.31
CA MET A 317 5.69 26.05 9.60
C MET A 317 6.78 27.00 10.10
N GLU A 318 6.40 28.23 10.47
CA GLU A 318 7.32 29.23 11.03
C GLU A 318 7.72 28.91 12.47
N LYS A 319 6.77 28.44 13.30
CA LYS A 319 7.04 27.94 14.67
C LYS A 319 8.13 26.87 14.68
N HIS A 320 8.12 25.98 13.69
CA HIS A 320 9.07 24.87 13.57
C HIS A 320 10.24 25.16 12.62
N ALA A 321 10.32 26.36 12.04
CA ALA A 321 11.34 26.78 11.08
C ALA A 321 11.54 25.79 9.91
N VAL A 322 10.44 25.30 9.32
CA VAL A 322 10.44 24.32 8.22
C VAL A 322 9.91 24.92 6.92
N GLN A 323 10.33 24.36 5.79
CA GLN A 323 9.79 24.70 4.46
C GLN A 323 8.88 23.61 3.90
N TRP A 324 8.71 22.50 4.62
CA TRP A 324 7.89 21.38 4.20
C TRP A 324 6.99 20.92 5.35
N LEU A 325 5.70 20.77 5.04
CA LEU A 325 4.69 20.23 5.93
C LEU A 325 3.99 19.08 5.22
N ILE A 326 3.88 17.92 5.87
CA ILE A 326 3.05 16.79 5.41
C ILE A 326 1.98 16.52 6.46
N HIS A 327 0.71 16.49 6.03
CA HIS A 327 -0.41 16.15 6.91
C HIS A 327 -1.52 15.40 6.16
N GLY A 328 -2.54 14.92 6.89
CA GLY A 328 -3.74 14.29 6.33
C GLY A 328 -5.01 15.05 6.73
N HIS A 329 -5.98 14.34 7.32
CA HIS A 329 -7.23 14.83 7.89
C HIS A 329 -8.26 15.43 6.91
N THR A 330 -7.87 16.35 6.02
CA THR A 330 -8.83 17.08 5.18
C THR A 330 -9.34 16.27 3.98
N HIS A 331 -8.70 15.14 3.68
CA HIS A 331 -9.03 14.23 2.56
C HIS A 331 -8.97 14.93 1.19
N ARG A 332 -8.13 15.96 1.04
CA ARG A 332 -7.92 16.74 -0.18
C ARG A 332 -6.46 16.58 -0.64
N PRO A 333 -6.10 15.47 -1.30
CA PRO A 333 -4.73 15.21 -1.71
C PRO A 333 -4.25 16.29 -2.70
N ASP A 334 -3.23 17.04 -2.31
CA ASP A 334 -2.62 18.09 -3.15
C ASP A 334 -1.25 18.53 -2.60
N VAL A 335 -0.47 19.22 -3.43
CA VAL A 335 0.80 19.88 -3.07
C VAL A 335 0.62 21.39 -3.23
N HIS A 336 0.43 22.08 -2.11
CA HIS A 336 0.22 23.53 -2.10
C HIS A 336 1.54 24.27 -1.92
N ALA A 337 1.86 25.18 -2.85
CA ALA A 337 2.94 26.14 -2.68
C ALA A 337 2.49 27.33 -1.82
N LEU A 338 3.35 27.77 -0.91
CA LEU A 338 3.14 28.95 -0.05
C LEU A 338 4.48 29.62 0.30
N ILE A 339 4.42 30.67 1.12
CA ILE A 339 5.60 31.33 1.71
C ILE A 339 5.56 31.13 3.23
N ALA A 340 6.66 30.63 3.79
CA ALA A 340 6.88 30.53 5.23
C ALA A 340 8.35 30.86 5.51
N ASN A 341 8.65 31.52 6.63
CA ASN A 341 10.00 31.97 6.99
C ASN A 341 10.62 32.88 5.90
N GLY A 342 9.78 33.65 5.20
CA GLY A 342 10.18 34.50 4.08
C GLY A 342 10.72 33.77 2.84
N LYS A 343 10.53 32.45 2.74
CA LYS A 343 11.01 31.60 1.63
C LYS A 343 9.89 30.73 1.06
N PRO A 344 10.04 30.24 -0.19
CA PRO A 344 9.14 29.23 -0.74
C PRO A 344 9.03 28.00 0.17
N ALA A 345 7.80 27.56 0.39
CA ALA A 345 7.44 26.43 1.23
C ALA A 345 6.32 25.61 0.59
N HIS A 346 6.18 24.36 1.01
CA HIS A 346 5.20 23.44 0.47
C HIS A 346 4.43 22.73 1.60
N ARG A 347 3.12 22.63 1.42
CA ARG A 347 2.22 21.82 2.22
C ARG A 347 1.69 20.68 1.37
N VAL A 348 2.04 19.45 1.74
CA VAL A 348 1.60 18.23 1.07
C VAL A 348 0.50 17.59 1.91
N VAL A 349 -0.62 17.28 1.27
CA VAL A 349 -1.79 16.71 1.92
C VAL A 349 -1.96 15.27 1.44
N LEU A 350 -2.02 14.31 2.37
CA LEU A 350 -2.32 12.91 2.08
C LEU A 350 -3.79 12.74 1.68
N GLY A 351 -4.05 11.84 0.74
CA GLY A 351 -5.40 11.40 0.39
C GLY A 351 -5.92 10.37 1.39
N ALA A 352 -7.24 10.33 1.55
CA ALA A 352 -7.88 9.27 2.32
C ALA A 352 -8.20 8.07 1.43
N TRP A 353 -8.16 6.87 2.03
CA TRP A 353 -8.27 5.61 1.34
C TRP A 353 -9.75 5.21 1.14
N HIS A 354 -10.46 5.92 0.25
CA HIS A 354 -11.88 5.65 -0.06
C HIS A 354 -12.07 4.74 -1.27
N HIS A 355 -11.46 5.10 -2.39
CA HIS A 355 -11.59 4.41 -3.69
C HIS A 355 -10.25 3.89 -4.21
N GLU A 356 -9.16 4.52 -3.76
CA GLU A 356 -7.76 4.18 -4.05
C GLU A 356 -6.94 4.51 -2.80
N GLY A 357 -5.77 3.89 -2.68
CA GLY A 357 -4.74 4.25 -1.71
C GLY A 357 -4.04 5.56 -2.08
N SER A 358 -3.50 6.22 -1.08
CA SER A 358 -2.71 7.44 -1.23
C SER A 358 -1.53 7.43 -0.26
N MET A 359 -0.36 7.84 -0.75
CA MET A 359 0.83 8.02 0.06
C MET A 359 1.65 9.22 -0.42
N VAL A 360 2.54 9.70 0.45
CA VAL A 360 3.60 10.63 0.08
C VAL A 360 4.92 9.89 0.18
N LYS A 361 5.65 9.82 -0.93
CA LYS A 361 6.99 9.25 -1.00
C LYS A 361 8.00 10.38 -0.96
N VAL A 362 8.91 10.35 0.01
CA VAL A 362 10.01 11.31 0.12
C VAL A 362 11.30 10.58 -0.22
N THR A 363 12.07 11.13 -1.14
CA THR A 363 13.39 10.63 -1.54
C THR A 363 14.42 11.78 -1.48
N PRO A 364 15.72 11.52 -1.66
CA PRO A 364 16.71 12.57 -1.81
C PRO A 364 16.39 13.54 -2.97
N GLU A 365 15.76 13.05 -4.03
CA GLU A 365 15.45 13.80 -5.24
C GLU A 365 14.19 14.67 -5.09
N GLY A 366 13.20 14.22 -4.32
CA GLY A 366 11.86 14.83 -4.37
C GLY A 366 10.88 14.49 -3.27
N VAL A 367 9.66 14.98 -3.45
CA VAL A 367 8.46 14.62 -2.67
C VAL A 367 7.34 14.36 -3.66
N ASP A 368 6.87 13.12 -3.72
CA ASP A 368 5.84 12.68 -4.66
C ASP A 368 4.57 12.32 -3.90
N LEU A 369 3.45 12.92 -4.28
CA LEU A 369 2.13 12.50 -3.86
C LEU A 369 1.62 11.45 -4.84
N ILE A 370 1.44 10.23 -4.36
CA ILE A 370 1.13 9.06 -5.18
C ILE A 370 -0.25 8.56 -4.80
N ALA A 371 -1.14 8.48 -5.79
CA ALA A 371 -2.36 7.70 -5.73
C ALA A 371 -2.09 6.32 -6.34
N PHE A 372 -2.59 5.27 -5.69
CA PHE A 372 -2.42 3.90 -6.15
C PHE A 372 -3.66 3.07 -5.82
N PRO A 373 -4.06 2.13 -6.67
CA PRO A 373 -5.18 1.22 -6.39
C PRO A 373 -4.91 0.27 -5.19
N PHE A 374 -5.97 -0.33 -4.63
CA PHE A 374 -5.90 -1.14 -3.39
C PHE A 374 -5.33 -2.55 -3.54
#